data_AF-A0A4R1S2Q5-F1
#
_entry.id   AF-A0A4R1S2Q5-F1
#
_cell.length_a   1.000
_cell.length_b   1.000
_cell.length_c   1.000
_cell.angle_alpha   90.00
_cell.angle_beta   90.00
_cell.angle_gamma   90.00
#
_symmetry.space_group_name_H-M   'P 1'
#
loop_
_entity.id
_entity.type
_entity.pdbx_description
1 polymer ?
#
loop_
_entity_poly.entity_id
_entity_poly.type
_entity_poly.pdbx_seq_one_letter_code
_entity_poly.pdbx_strand_id
1 'polypeptide(L)' 'MTIEAAMMNDRAPATPVLSVSHLTTSFLVDGEWRPVVRDVSFAVMPGETVAIVG' A
#
# COMPACT_ATOMS: atom_id res chain seq x y z
N MET A 1 33.22 25.57 -13.05
CA MET A 1 34.09 24.65 -12.30
C MET A 1 34.34 25.34 -10.97
N THR A 2 33.53 25.11 -9.94
CA THR A 2 33.71 24.02 -8.96
C THR A 2 32.37 23.65 -8.29
N ILE A 3 32.27 22.38 -7.90
CA ILE A 3 31.09 21.63 -7.48
C ILE A 3 30.88 21.78 -5.96
N GLU A 4 29.72 22.25 -5.51
CA GLU A 4 29.24 21.98 -4.15
C GLU A 4 28.32 20.77 -4.22
N ALA A 5 28.93 19.59 -4.06
CA ALA A 5 28.22 18.35 -3.84
C ALA A 5 27.50 18.49 -2.50
N ALA A 6 26.27 19.03 -2.54
CA ALA A 6 25.30 18.78 -1.51
C ALA A 6 25.17 17.25 -1.43
N MET A 7 25.65 16.70 -0.34
CA MET A 7 25.27 15.37 0.13
C MET A 7 23.77 15.42 0.45
N MET A 8 22.96 15.52 -0.61
CA MET A 8 21.54 15.27 -0.55
C MET A 8 21.47 13.77 -0.30
N ASN A 9 21.28 13.41 0.97
CA ASN A 9 20.97 12.06 1.37
C ASN A 9 19.84 11.57 0.45
N ASP A 10 20.18 10.72 -0.52
CA ASP A 10 19.30 10.13 -1.52
C ASP A 10 18.38 9.07 -0.88
N ARG A 11 17.83 9.37 0.30
CA ARG A 11 16.52 8.83 0.63
C ARG A 11 15.53 9.64 -0.18
N ALA A 12 15.38 9.26 -1.45
CA ALA A 12 14.11 9.43 -2.12
C ALA A 12 13.00 9.08 -1.10
N PRO A 13 11.95 9.91 -0.94
CA PRO A 13 10.88 9.61 0.00
C PRO A 13 10.42 8.19 -0.29
N ALA A 14 10.51 7.32 0.72
CA ALA A 14 10.30 5.89 0.54
C ALA A 14 8.92 5.70 -0.06
N THR A 15 8.86 5.32 -1.34
CA THR A 15 7.60 5.03 -1.99
C THR A 15 7.10 3.71 -1.45
N PRO A 16 5.79 3.59 -1.16
CA PRO A 16 5.24 2.32 -0.71
C PRO A 16 5.47 1.26 -1.79
N VAL A 17 5.96 0.10 -1.37
CA VAL A 17 6.17 -1.06 -2.26
C VAL A 17 4.85 -1.68 -2.69
N LEU A 18 3.81 -1.53 -1.87
CA LEU A 18 2.44 -1.93 -2.16
C LEU A 18 1.51 -0.81 -1.70
N SER A 19 0.58 -0.40 -2.55
CA SER A 19 -0.49 0.53 -2.19
C SER A 19 -1.82 -0.05 -2.70
N VAL A 20 -2.77 -0.22 -1.79
CA VAL A 20 -4.12 -0.68 -2.04
C VAL A 20 -5.07 0.44 -1.63
N SER A 21 -6.04 0.75 -2.49
CA SER A 21 -7.03 1.80 -2.22
C SER A 21 -8.41 1.33 -2.60
N HIS A 22 -9.40 1.62 -1.75
CA HIS A 22 -10.81 1.34 -1.95
C HIS A 22 -11.12 -0.12 -2.32
N LEU A 23 -10.38 -1.08 -1.76
CA LEU A 23 -10.56 -2.49 -2.06
C LEU A 23 -11.90 -2.97 -1.50
N THR A 24 -12.79 -3.40 -2.39
CA THR A 24 -14.03 -4.08 -2.06
C THR A 24 -14.08 -5.41 -2.80
N THR A 25 -14.28 -6.51 -2.07
CA THR A 25 -14.40 -7.84 -2.66
C THR A 25 -15.67 -8.51 -2.15
N SER A 26 -16.33 -9.26 -3.02
CA SER A 26 -17.63 -9.87 -2.76
C SER A 26 -17.66 -11.31 -3.23
N PHE A 27 -18.35 -12.17 -2.48
CA PHE A 27 -18.70 -13.52 -2.91
C PHE A 27 -20.17 -13.58 -3.32
N LEU A 28 -20.47 -14.36 -4.34
CA LEU A 28 -21.84 -14.66 -4.74
C LEU A 28 -22.38 -15.80 -3.87
N VAL A 29 -23.41 -15.53 -3.08
CA VAL A 29 -24.04 -16.49 -2.15
C VAL A 29 -25.55 -16.38 -2.29
N ASP A 30 -26.23 -17.50 -2.57
CA ASP A 30 -27.69 -17.57 -2.74
C ASP A 30 -28.24 -16.58 -3.79
N GLY A 31 -27.45 -16.31 -4.85
CA GLY A 31 -27.81 -15.35 -5.89
C GLY A 31 -27.60 -13.88 -5.52
N GLU A 32 -27.07 -13.60 -4.33
CA GLU A 32 -26.77 -12.26 -3.86
C GLU A 32 -25.26 -12.04 -3.72
N TRP A 33 -24.78 -10.86 -4.14
CA TRP A 33 -23.39 -10.46 -3.91
C TRP A 33 -23.21 -10.00 -2.46
N ARG A 34 -22.43 -10.74 -1.68
CA ARG A 34 -22.10 -10.42 -0.28
C ARG A 34 -20.68 -9.86 -0.19
N PRO A 35 -20.50 -8.57 0.18
CA PRO A 35 -19.19 -7.98 0.32
C PRO A 35 -18.51 -8.46 1.61
N VAL A 36 -17.32 -9.04 1.44
CA VAL A 36 -16.45 -9.59 2.50
C VAL A 36 -15.30 -8.65 2.86
N VAL A 37 -14.77 -7.93 1.88
CA VAL A 37 -13.84 -6.82 2.11
C VAL A 37 -14.57 -5.55 1.69
N ARG A 38 -14.55 -4.52 2.56
CA ARG A 38 -15.33 -3.29 2.37
C ARG A 38 -14.41 -2.09 2.48
N ASP A 39 -14.19 -1.42 1.36
CA ASP A 39 -13.47 -0.14 1.26
C ASP A 39 -12.13 -0.11 2.01
N VAL A 40 -11.33 -1.16 1.85
CA VAL A 40 -10.04 -1.29 2.55
C VAL A 40 -8.94 -0.56 1.76
N SER A 41 -8.22 0.32 2.44
CA SER A 41 -7.07 1.04 1.89
C SER A 41 -5.87 0.90 2.82
N PHE A 42 -4.73 0.45 2.31
CA PHE A 42 -3.48 0.33 3.06
C PHE A 42 -2.27 0.43 2.14
N ALA A 43 -1.13 0.78 2.71
CA ALA A 43 0.15 0.79 2.02
C ALA A 43 1.18 0.02 2.85
N VAL A 44 2.18 -0.55 2.18
CA VAL A 44 3.31 -1.24 2.80
C VAL A 44 4.57 -0.49 2.38
N MET A 45 5.32 0.00 3.35
CA MET A 45 6.58 0.70 3.13
C MET A 45 7.74 -0.29 2.96
N PRO A 46 8.87 0.12 2.34
CA PRO A 46 10.05 -0.73 2.25
C PRO A 46 10.53 -1.18 3.64
N GLY A 47 10.66 -2.49 3.85
CA GLY A 47 11.10 -3.08 5.13
C GLY A 47 10.01 -3.18 6.20
N GLU A 48 8.77 -2.81 5.88
CA GLU A 48 7.61 -2.97 6.74
C GLU A 48 6.99 -4.36 6.57
N THR A 49 6.61 -5.00 7.68
CA THR A 49 5.84 -6.25 7.67
C THR A 49 4.44 -5.98 8.18
N VAL A 50 3.46 -6.09 7.29
CA VAL A 50 2.03 -5.95 7.61
C VAL A 50 1.40 -7.34 7.62
N ALA A 51 0.69 -7.67 8.71
CA ALA A 51 -0.07 -8.91 8.83
C ALA A 51 -1.56 -8.62 8.70
N ILE A 52 -2.26 -9.40 7.88
CA ILE A 52 -3.72 -9.42 7.82
C ILE A 52 -4.18 -10.53 8.77
N VAL A 53 -4.96 -10.16 9.79
CA VAL A 53 -5.51 -11.09 10.77
C VAL A 53 -7.03 -11.06 10.65
N GLY A 54 -7.64 -12.24 10.54
CA GLY A 54 -9.08 -12.45 10.43
C GLY A 54 -9.45 -13.83 10.94
#